data_AF-A0A969E2C2-F1
#
_entry.id   AF-A0A969E2C2-F1
#
_cell.length_a   1.000
_cell.length_b   1.000
_cell.length_c   1.000
_cell.angle_alpha   90.00
_cell.angle_beta   90.00
_cell.angle_gamma   90.00
#
_symmetry.space_group_name_H-M   'P 1'
#
loop_
_entity.id
_entity.type
_entity.pdbx_description
1 polymer ?
#
loop_
_entity_poly.entity_id
_entity_poly.type
_entity_poly.pdbx_seq_one_letter_code
_entity_poly.pdbx_strand_id
1 'polypeptide(L)'
;MMKKQMFRAVIVLFLTSLKLSVFAQVTADPVFPKESDKVVFTFNAAEGNKGLMGETGEVYAHSGIITDKSTSDNDWKYVKFPWTTNDPSMLLTRVRTDVYTLTIDNIRSFYGVPAGDKIRKISFVFRNATRTKEGKATGNADIFMP
;
A
#
# COMPACT_ATOMS: atom_id res chain seq x y z
N MET A 1 4.98 22.17 68.99
CA MET A 1 5.90 21.24 68.29
C MET A 1 5.06 20.21 67.53
N MET A 2 5.46 19.87 66.29
CA MET A 2 4.88 18.92 65.32
C MET A 2 3.67 19.39 64.46
N LYS A 3 3.97 19.86 63.24
CA LYS A 3 3.03 19.85 62.10
C LYS A 3 3.28 18.55 61.31
N LYS A 4 2.31 17.63 61.29
CA LYS A 4 2.34 16.45 60.40
C LYS A 4 1.98 16.91 58.99
N GLN A 5 2.94 16.92 58.07
CA GLN A 5 2.66 17.14 56.65
C GLN A 5 2.43 15.79 55.98
N MET A 6 1.20 15.59 55.51
CA MET A 6 0.77 14.41 54.76
C MET A 6 1.36 14.47 53.35
N PHE A 7 2.21 13.50 53.01
CA PHE A 7 2.71 13.32 51.64
C PHE A 7 1.56 12.81 50.76
N ARG A 8 1.03 13.65 49.88
CA ARG A 8 0.13 13.21 48.80
C ARG A 8 0.99 12.81 47.60
N ALA A 9 1.08 11.52 47.34
CA ALA A 9 1.69 11.01 46.12
C ALA A 9 0.80 11.42 44.93
N VAL A 10 1.28 12.38 44.12
CA VAL A 10 0.69 12.71 42.83
C VAL A 10 1.32 11.77 41.81
N ILE A 11 0.57 10.73 41.41
CA ILE A 11 0.94 9.91 40.25
C ILE A 11 0.54 10.72 39.01
N VAL A 12 1.53 11.37 38.37
CA VAL A 12 1.35 11.99 37.06
C VAL A 12 1.45 10.87 36.02
N LEU A 13 0.31 10.45 35.47
CA LEU A 13 0.25 9.51 34.35
C LEU A 13 0.64 10.27 33.07
N PHE A 14 1.91 10.18 32.70
CA PHE A 14 2.42 10.76 31.46
C PHE A 14 1.98 9.87 30.28
N LEU A 15 0.85 10.20 29.65
CA LEU A 15 0.40 9.60 28.40
C LEU A 15 1.30 10.09 27.25
N THR A 16 2.51 9.54 27.14
CA THR A 16 3.30 9.67 25.91
C THR A 16 2.55 8.96 24.79
N SER A 17 2.06 9.73 23.81
CA SER A 17 1.52 9.20 22.56
C SER A 17 2.64 8.48 21.79
N LEU A 18 2.80 7.19 22.06
CA LEU A 18 3.71 6.32 21.31
C LEU A 18 3.14 6.21 19.89
N LYS A 19 3.76 6.94 18.94
CA LYS A 19 3.46 6.73 17.52
C LYS A 19 4.02 5.36 17.12
N LEU A 20 3.23 4.30 17.26
CA LEU A 20 3.53 3.04 16.62
C LEU A 20 3.50 3.27 15.11
N SER A 21 4.67 3.35 14.49
CA SER A 21 4.79 3.20 13.04
C SER A 21 4.53 1.74 12.70
N VAL A 22 3.31 1.44 12.26
CA VAL A 22 2.99 0.14 11.67
C VAL A 22 3.62 0.13 10.29
N PHE A 23 4.64 -0.71 10.07
CA PHE A 23 5.22 -0.88 8.73
C PHE A 23 4.27 -1.70 7.87
N ALA A 24 3.50 -1.02 7.01
CA ALA A 24 2.78 -1.68 5.93
C ALA A 24 3.70 -1.85 4.72
N GLN A 25 3.58 -2.97 4.00
CA GLN A 25 4.38 -3.18 2.77
C GLN A 25 4.03 -2.15 1.69
N VAL A 26 2.78 -1.73 1.61
CA VAL A 26 2.34 -0.62 0.77
C VAL A 26 1.64 0.43 1.62
N THR A 27 2.01 1.68 1.40
CA THR A 27 1.31 2.85 1.97
C THR A 27 0.83 3.75 0.84
N ALA A 28 -0.19 4.56 1.12
CA ALA A 28 -0.71 5.57 0.20
C ALA A 28 -0.61 6.97 0.82
N ASP A 29 -0.38 7.97 -0.02
CA ASP A 29 -0.55 9.39 0.31
C ASP A 29 -1.50 10.03 -0.73
N PRO A 30 -2.69 10.52 -0.33
CA PRO A 30 -3.23 10.52 1.04
C PRO A 30 -3.53 9.11 1.58
N VAL A 31 -3.51 8.94 2.91
CA VAL A 31 -3.71 7.64 3.59
C VAL A 31 -5.07 7.01 3.31
N PHE A 32 -6.09 7.85 3.09
CA PHE A 32 -7.44 7.43 2.71
C PHE A 32 -7.77 8.06 1.36
N PRO A 33 -7.22 7.51 0.27
CA PRO A 33 -7.42 8.08 -1.06
C PRO A 33 -8.88 7.98 -1.47
N LYS A 34 -9.41 9.04 -2.08
CA LYS A 34 -10.65 8.95 -2.84
C LYS A 34 -10.33 8.51 -4.26
N GLU A 35 -11.32 7.92 -4.91
CA GLU A 35 -11.22 7.47 -6.30
C GLU A 35 -10.86 8.58 -7.31
N SER A 36 -11.08 9.85 -6.95
CA SER A 36 -10.73 11.02 -7.76
C SER A 36 -9.36 11.62 -7.44
N ASP A 37 -8.73 11.19 -6.36
CA ASP A 37 -7.52 11.82 -5.83
C ASP A 37 -6.29 11.39 -6.61
N LYS A 38 -5.30 12.27 -6.57
CA LYS A 38 -3.92 11.91 -6.86
C LYS A 38 -3.35 11.16 -5.67
N VAL A 39 -2.80 9.98 -5.92
CA VAL A 39 -2.28 9.08 -4.90
C VAL A 39 -0.86 8.67 -5.22
N VAL A 40 0.02 8.75 -4.23
CA VAL A 40 1.36 8.18 -4.28
C VAL A 40 1.37 6.91 -3.43
N PHE A 41 1.51 5.76 -4.10
CA PHE A 41 1.74 4.49 -3.44
C PHE A 41 3.23 4.30 -3.20
N THR A 42 3.62 3.94 -1.98
CA THR A 42 5.00 3.56 -1.64
C THR A 42 5.03 2.08 -1.33
N PHE A 43 5.80 1.31 -2.10
CA PHE A 43 6.03 -0.12 -1.91
C PHE A 43 7.41 -0.38 -1.32
N ASN A 44 7.47 -1.11 -0.21
CA ASN A 44 8.71 -1.57 0.41
C ASN A 44 8.92 -3.06 0.13
N ALA A 45 9.80 -3.40 -0.81
CA ALA A 45 10.11 -4.77 -1.23
C ALA A 45 10.78 -5.64 -0.13
N ALA A 46 11.28 -5.03 0.95
CA ALA A 46 11.83 -5.75 2.10
C ALA A 46 10.76 -6.28 3.07
N GLU A 47 9.48 -5.95 2.85
CA GLU A 47 8.34 -6.42 3.65
C GLU A 47 7.57 -7.57 2.97
N GLY A 48 6.52 -8.07 3.62
CA GLY A 48 5.64 -9.16 3.16
C GLY A 48 6.38 -10.41 2.72
N ASN A 49 6.19 -10.85 1.46
CA ASN A 49 6.84 -12.08 0.98
C ASN A 49 8.33 -11.92 0.64
N LYS A 50 8.84 -10.68 0.62
CA LYS A 50 10.25 -10.33 0.32
C LYS A 50 10.77 -10.83 -1.03
N GLY A 51 9.90 -11.20 -1.97
CA GLY A 51 10.32 -11.79 -3.24
C GLY A 51 11.07 -10.81 -4.16
N LEU A 52 10.93 -9.50 -3.92
CA LEU A 52 11.65 -8.43 -4.63
C LEU A 52 12.73 -7.74 -3.77
N MET A 53 13.02 -8.25 -2.57
CA MET A 53 14.08 -7.69 -1.72
C MET A 53 15.43 -7.79 -2.46
N GLY A 54 16.17 -6.68 -2.50
CA GLY A 54 17.44 -6.58 -3.21
C GLY A 54 17.31 -6.51 -4.73
N GLU A 55 16.11 -6.37 -5.29
CA GLU A 55 15.95 -6.14 -6.73
C GLU A 55 16.60 -4.81 -7.14
N THR A 56 17.33 -4.83 -8.26
CA THR A 56 18.04 -3.67 -8.81
C THR A 56 17.56 -3.29 -10.19
N GLY A 57 16.84 -4.19 -10.88
CA GLY A 57 16.18 -3.90 -12.14
C GLY A 57 14.86 -3.15 -11.96
N GLU A 58 14.15 -3.01 -13.08
CA GLU A 58 12.84 -2.37 -13.12
C GLU A 58 11.78 -3.21 -12.37
N VAL A 59 10.97 -2.53 -11.58
CA VAL A 59 9.84 -3.10 -10.85
C VAL A 59 8.55 -2.49 -11.37
N TYR A 60 7.60 -3.34 -11.73
CA TYR A 60 6.29 -2.95 -12.26
C TYR A 60 5.18 -3.41 -11.31
N ALA A 61 4.10 -2.64 -11.24
CA ALA A 61 2.88 -3.05 -10.58
C ALA A 61 1.96 -3.79 -11.59
N HIS A 62 1.52 -4.98 -11.23
CA HIS A 62 0.31 -5.59 -11.76
C HIS A 62 -0.84 -5.21 -10.84
N SER A 63 -1.86 -4.55 -11.39
CA SER A 63 -2.90 -3.94 -10.57
C SER A 63 -4.28 -4.04 -11.20
N GLY A 64 -5.30 -4.14 -10.33
CA GLY A 64 -6.71 -4.13 -10.67
C GLY A 64 -7.56 -3.58 -9.52
N ILE A 65 -8.87 -3.61 -9.70
CA ILE A 65 -9.85 -3.01 -8.78
C ILE A 65 -10.81 -4.08 -8.27
N ILE A 66 -10.99 -4.14 -6.95
CA ILE A 66 -12.16 -4.80 -6.36
C ILE A 66 -13.32 -3.83 -6.36
N THR A 67 -14.45 -4.26 -6.90
CA THR A 67 -15.68 -3.45 -6.97
C THR A 67 -16.82 -4.08 -6.19
N ASP A 68 -17.97 -3.41 -6.18
CA ASP A 68 -19.24 -4.00 -5.76
C ASP A 68 -19.74 -5.17 -6.61
N LYS A 69 -19.18 -5.35 -7.82
CA LYS A 69 -19.43 -6.50 -8.70
C LYS A 69 -18.43 -7.65 -8.53
N SER A 70 -17.40 -7.47 -7.70
CA SER A 70 -16.45 -8.54 -7.40
C SER A 70 -17.09 -9.54 -6.44
N THR A 71 -16.91 -10.83 -6.72
CA THR A 71 -17.45 -11.92 -5.89
C THR A 71 -16.49 -12.37 -4.77
N SER A 72 -15.22 -12.00 -4.87
CA SER A 72 -14.18 -12.26 -3.87
C SER A 72 -13.01 -11.28 -4.02
N ASP A 73 -12.05 -11.32 -3.10
CA ASP A 73 -10.80 -10.54 -3.16
C ASP A 73 -9.83 -11.03 -4.27
N ASN A 74 -10.09 -12.18 -4.89
CA ASN A 74 -9.35 -12.67 -6.06
C ASN A 74 -10.04 -12.30 -7.39
N ASP A 75 -11.26 -11.75 -7.33
CA ASP A 75 -12.04 -11.37 -8.51
C ASP A 75 -11.79 -9.91 -8.90
N TRP A 76 -10.55 -9.65 -9.34
CA TRP A 76 -10.12 -8.33 -9.75
C TRP A 76 -10.83 -7.93 -11.04
N LYS A 77 -11.48 -6.77 -11.02
CA LYS A 77 -12.01 -6.10 -12.21
C LYS A 77 -11.01 -5.06 -12.68
N TYR A 78 -11.16 -4.59 -13.91
CA TYR A 78 -10.38 -3.47 -14.44
C TYR A 78 -8.86 -3.66 -14.26
N VAL A 79 -8.36 -4.89 -14.44
CA VAL A 79 -6.92 -5.17 -14.44
C VAL A 79 -6.27 -4.33 -15.51
N LYS A 80 -5.39 -3.42 -15.12
CA LYS A 80 -4.98 -2.29 -15.98
C LYS A 80 -4.29 -2.76 -17.26
N PHE A 81 -3.45 -3.79 -17.15
CA PHE A 81 -2.79 -4.45 -18.28
C PHE A 81 -2.65 -5.95 -18.03
N PRO A 82 -2.56 -6.77 -19.09
CA PRO A 82 -2.21 -8.19 -18.97
C PRO A 82 -0.93 -8.39 -18.14
N TRP A 83 -0.85 -9.53 -17.44
CA TRP A 83 0.31 -9.89 -16.60
C TRP A 83 1.66 -9.74 -17.33
N THR A 84 1.69 -10.02 -18.64
CA THR A 84 2.88 -10.01 -19.49
C THR A 84 3.32 -8.61 -19.93
N THR A 85 2.57 -7.55 -19.64
CA THR A 85 2.85 -6.20 -20.15
C THR A 85 3.67 -5.37 -19.18
N ASN A 86 4.82 -4.86 -19.62
CA ASN A 86 5.66 -3.87 -18.90
C ASN A 86 5.30 -2.46 -19.36
N ASP A 87 4.14 -1.96 -18.95
CA ASP A 87 3.70 -0.61 -19.36
C ASP A 87 4.42 0.47 -18.54
N PRO A 88 4.95 1.54 -19.17
CA PRO A 88 5.63 2.63 -18.46
C PRO A 88 4.77 3.32 -17.39
N SER A 89 3.44 3.35 -17.53
CA SER A 89 2.54 3.93 -16.51
C SER A 89 2.44 3.09 -15.23
N MET A 90 2.93 1.84 -15.27
CA MET A 90 2.98 0.93 -14.12
C MET A 90 4.42 0.67 -13.64
N LEU A 91 5.42 1.34 -14.22
CA LEU A 91 6.80 1.28 -13.76
C LEU A 91 6.95 2.08 -12.45
N LEU A 92 7.53 1.45 -11.44
CA LEU A 92 7.78 2.12 -10.18
C LEU A 92 9.11 2.88 -10.21
N THR A 93 9.11 4.04 -9.54
CA THR A 93 10.33 4.83 -9.31
C THR A 93 10.99 4.40 -8.01
N ARG A 94 12.23 3.91 -8.07
CA ARG A 94 13.03 3.57 -6.88
C ARG A 94 13.47 4.85 -6.16
N VAL A 95 13.13 5.00 -4.88
CA VAL A 95 13.45 6.19 -4.07
C VAL A 95 14.56 5.92 -3.03
N ARG A 96 14.78 4.65 -2.67
CA ARG A 96 15.94 4.16 -1.91
C ARG A 96 16.01 2.64 -2.05
N THR A 97 16.99 2.00 -1.40
CA THR A 97 17.07 0.53 -1.34
C THR A 97 15.72 -0.06 -0.94
N ASP A 98 15.24 -1.01 -1.77
CA ASP A 98 13.97 -1.73 -1.63
C ASP A 98 12.70 -0.90 -1.57
N VAL A 99 12.75 0.43 -1.67
CA VAL A 99 11.56 1.28 -1.61
C VAL A 99 11.32 1.96 -2.94
N TYR A 100 10.08 1.82 -3.40
CA TYR A 100 9.62 2.21 -4.72
C TYR A 100 8.34 3.00 -4.60
N THR A 101 8.07 3.89 -5.57
CA THR A 101 6.85 4.70 -5.61
C THR A 101 6.14 4.56 -6.95
N LEU A 102 4.81 4.62 -6.91
CA LEU A 102 3.92 4.70 -8.07
C LEU A 102 2.94 5.84 -7.84
N THR A 103 2.80 6.75 -8.80
CA THR A 103 1.84 7.86 -8.73
C THR A 103 0.69 7.59 -9.68
N ILE A 104 -0.54 7.69 -9.17
CA ILE A 104 -1.77 7.63 -9.98
C ILE A 104 -2.53 8.92 -9.74
N ASP A 105 -2.68 9.77 -10.76
CA ASP A 105 -3.29 11.11 -10.60
C ASP A 105 -4.81 11.07 -10.36
N ASN A 106 -5.49 10.02 -10.79
CA ASN A 106 -6.91 9.79 -10.55
C ASN A 106 -7.23 8.31 -10.73
N ILE A 107 -7.61 7.62 -9.65
CA ILE A 107 -7.81 6.15 -9.66
C ILE A 107 -8.90 5.76 -10.65
N ARG A 108 -10.08 6.39 -10.58
CA ARG A 108 -11.23 6.00 -11.41
C ARG A 108 -10.93 6.11 -12.90
N SER A 109 -10.40 7.25 -13.35
CA SER A 109 -10.09 7.45 -14.77
C SER A 109 -8.88 6.63 -15.20
N PHE A 110 -7.88 6.42 -14.33
CA PHE A 110 -6.73 5.58 -14.63
C PHE A 110 -7.14 4.14 -14.91
N TYR A 111 -8.03 3.53 -14.12
CA TYR A 111 -8.52 2.17 -14.35
C TYR A 111 -9.73 2.10 -15.29
N GLY A 112 -10.29 3.23 -15.71
CA GLY A 112 -11.46 3.29 -16.59
C GLY A 112 -12.74 2.75 -15.93
N VAL A 113 -12.88 2.90 -14.61
CA VAL A 113 -14.04 2.36 -13.87
C VAL A 113 -15.28 3.23 -14.13
N PRO A 114 -16.37 2.68 -14.68
CA PRO A 114 -17.61 3.43 -14.93
C PRO A 114 -18.22 3.99 -13.65
N ALA A 115 -18.86 5.17 -13.72
CA ALA A 115 -19.43 5.86 -12.56
C ALA A 115 -20.47 5.04 -11.77
N GLY A 116 -21.12 4.06 -12.39
CA GLY A 116 -22.07 3.15 -11.73
C GLY A 116 -21.42 2.08 -10.85
N ASP A 117 -20.12 1.83 -11.00
CA ASP A 117 -19.40 0.80 -10.25
C ASP A 117 -18.71 1.43 -9.04
N LYS A 118 -18.90 0.82 -7.88
CA LYS A 118 -18.28 1.28 -6.63
C LYS A 118 -16.92 0.64 -6.45
N ILE A 119 -15.88 1.46 -6.41
CA ILE A 119 -14.52 1.02 -6.07
C ILE A 119 -14.49 0.67 -4.58
N ARG A 120 -14.02 -0.53 -4.24
CA ARG A 120 -13.87 -0.99 -2.85
C ARG A 120 -12.41 -1.04 -2.41
N LYS A 121 -11.52 -1.49 -3.30
CA LYS A 121 -10.09 -1.65 -3.06
C LYS A 121 -9.32 -1.56 -4.37
N ILE A 122 -8.05 -1.20 -4.28
CA ILE A 122 -7.04 -1.40 -5.33
C ILE A 122 -6.20 -2.62 -4.94
N SER A 123 -6.01 -3.54 -5.87
CA SER A 123 -5.23 -4.76 -5.66
C SER A 123 -3.90 -4.68 -6.37
N PHE A 124 -2.81 -5.10 -5.73
CA PHE A 124 -1.46 -5.08 -6.28
C PHE A 124 -0.74 -6.42 -6.13
N VAL A 125 0.03 -6.75 -7.16
CA VAL A 125 1.23 -7.60 -7.10
C VAL A 125 2.35 -6.84 -7.79
N PHE A 126 3.51 -6.74 -7.17
CA PHE A 126 4.69 -6.14 -7.79
C PHE A 126 5.53 -7.22 -8.43
N ARG A 127 6.24 -6.91 -9.50
CA ARG A 127 7.12 -7.88 -10.17
C ARG A 127 8.31 -7.22 -10.84
N ASN A 128 9.38 -7.97 -11.02
CA ASN A 128 10.47 -7.52 -11.88
C ASN A 128 10.06 -7.57 -13.38
N ALA A 129 10.82 -6.88 -14.23
CA ALA A 129 10.55 -6.80 -15.67
C ALA A 129 10.44 -8.19 -16.36
N THR A 130 11.19 -9.18 -15.88
CA THR A 130 11.22 -10.54 -16.46
C THR A 130 10.12 -11.45 -15.93
N ARG A 131 9.36 -11.03 -14.90
CA ARG A 131 8.29 -11.80 -14.23
C ARG A 131 8.81 -13.06 -13.51
N THR A 132 10.07 -13.07 -13.09
CA THR A 132 10.65 -14.20 -12.33
C THR A 132 10.59 -14.01 -10.82
N LYS A 133 10.27 -12.79 -10.36
CA LYS A 133 10.13 -12.46 -8.94
C LYS A 133 8.89 -11.61 -8.72
N GLU A 134 8.24 -11.82 -7.58
CA GLU A 134 7.01 -11.13 -7.20
C GLU A 134 7.10 -10.58 -5.77
N GLY A 135 6.69 -9.32 -5.61
CA GLY A 135 6.47 -8.67 -4.34
C GLY A 135 4.98 -8.75 -3.99
N LYS A 136 4.68 -9.50 -2.93
CA LYS A 136 3.33 -9.83 -2.47
C LYS A 136 3.24 -9.65 -0.97
N ALA A 137 2.03 -9.63 -0.42
CA ALA A 137 1.83 -9.66 1.01
C ALA A 137 2.38 -10.97 1.63
N THR A 138 2.53 -10.98 2.95
CA THR A 138 2.94 -12.17 3.71
C THR A 138 2.11 -13.39 3.32
N GLY A 139 2.75 -14.54 3.16
CA GLY A 139 2.09 -15.77 2.73
C GLY A 139 1.77 -15.83 1.24
N ASN A 140 2.41 -14.99 0.41
CA ASN A 140 2.15 -14.87 -1.03
C ASN A 140 0.71 -14.47 -1.36
N ALA A 141 0.08 -13.69 -0.49
CA ALA A 141 -1.23 -13.11 -0.75
C ALA A 141 -1.12 -11.82 -1.57
N ASP A 142 -2.20 -11.45 -2.23
CA ASP A 142 -2.28 -10.17 -2.93
C ASP A 142 -2.32 -8.99 -1.95
N ILE A 143 -1.86 -7.82 -2.39
CA ILE A 143 -1.83 -6.60 -1.57
C ILE A 143 -3.08 -5.78 -1.88
N PHE A 144 -3.79 -5.32 -0.85
CA PHE A 144 -5.00 -4.51 -1.01
C PHE A 144 -4.83 -3.14 -0.36
N MET A 145 -5.15 -2.09 -1.10
CA MET A 145 -5.27 -0.71 -0.62
C MET A 145 -6.74 -0.28 -0.65
N PRO A 146 -7.22 0.49 0.35
CA PRO A 146 -8.58 1.02 0.34
C PRO A 146 -8.80 2.00 -0.82
#